data_AF-A0A8T8C1I6-F1
#
_entry.id   AF-A0A8T8C1I6-F1
#
_cell.length_a   1.000
_cell.length_b   1.000
_cell.length_c   1.000
_cell.angle_alpha   90.00
_cell.angle_beta   90.00
_cell.angle_gamma   90.00
#
_symmetry.space_group_name_H-M   'P 1'
#
loop_
_entity.id
_entity.type
_entity.pdbx_description
1 polymer ?
#
loop_
_entity_poly.entity_id
_entity_poly.type
_entity_poly.pdbx_seq_one_letter_code
_entity_poly.pdbx_strand_id
1 'polypeptide(L)'
;MSNQLSSSLHLPTRLPRPHASPEAVELSHRLRKLSRRTLQIFLLSRVDDLPYADIALFMDVEVARVERAMRRALGKAHVYAGGKSSDIQDQASRWYVHLQSPAATASERIEFRHWLDADAAHLSAFQNSERVWRQLQAPALLIGASGWHRRKRRVYLAWCLLSAFACSLMVTAEAIS
;
A
#
# COMPACT_ATOMS: atom_id res chain seq x y z
N MET A 1 21.94 9.00 -59.43
CA MET A 1 23.05 8.80 -58.47
C MET A 1 22.55 9.19 -57.07
N SER A 2 22.73 8.27 -56.11
CA SER A 2 22.72 8.41 -54.65
C SER A 2 21.52 9.10 -53.96
N ASN A 3 20.59 8.35 -53.37
CA ASN A 3 20.62 7.84 -51.98
C ASN A 3 20.88 8.92 -50.92
N GLN A 4 19.90 9.21 -50.06
CA GLN A 4 20.02 9.05 -48.60
C GLN A 4 18.62 9.22 -47.95
N LEU A 5 17.93 8.10 -47.71
CA LEU A 5 16.81 8.00 -46.78
C LEU A 5 17.38 7.84 -45.36
N SER A 6 17.63 8.95 -44.67
CA SER A 6 18.00 8.92 -43.25
C SER A 6 16.74 8.79 -42.40
N SER A 7 16.21 7.57 -42.29
CA SER A 7 15.27 7.20 -41.23
C SER A 7 16.04 7.11 -39.91
N SER A 8 16.09 8.22 -39.17
CA SER A 8 16.57 8.22 -37.79
C SER A 8 15.54 7.51 -36.91
N LEU A 9 15.70 6.20 -36.74
CA LEU A 9 15.08 5.44 -35.68
C LEU A 9 15.54 6.03 -34.34
N HIS A 10 14.70 6.90 -33.75
CA HIS A 10 14.85 7.33 -32.37
C HIS A 10 14.66 6.12 -31.46
N LEU A 11 15.78 5.48 -31.10
CA LEU A 11 15.83 4.53 -29.99
C LEU A 11 15.41 5.32 -28.74
N PRO A 12 14.35 4.93 -28.01
CA PRO A 12 14.00 5.62 -26.78
C PRO A 12 15.17 5.43 -25.81
N THR A 13 15.86 6.52 -25.51
CA THR A 13 16.90 6.60 -24.50
C THR A 13 16.33 5.97 -23.24
N ARG A 14 16.90 4.83 -22.84
CA ARG A 14 16.50 4.11 -21.62
C ARG A 14 16.79 5.07 -20.47
N LEU A 15 15.77 5.84 -20.07
CA LEU A 15 15.85 6.76 -18.94
C LEU A 15 16.46 5.98 -17.76
N PRO A 16 17.43 6.54 -17.03
CA PRO A 16 17.95 5.91 -15.83
C PRO A 16 16.76 5.52 -14.96
N ARG A 17 16.58 4.24 -14.68
CA ARG A 17 15.59 3.81 -13.68
C ARG A 17 15.92 4.64 -12.43
N PRO A 18 15.02 5.47 -11.90
CA PRO A 18 15.32 6.28 -10.74
C PRO A 18 15.85 5.33 -9.67
N HIS A 19 17.14 5.45 -9.35
CA HIS A 19 17.75 4.63 -8.32
C HIS A 19 16.98 4.97 -7.06
N ALA A 20 16.30 3.98 -6.50
CA ALA A 20 15.52 4.19 -5.29
C ALA A 20 16.44 4.74 -4.22
N SER A 21 16.01 5.80 -3.54
CA SER A 21 16.80 6.35 -2.45
C SER A 21 17.07 5.26 -1.40
N PRO A 22 18.27 5.25 -0.77
CA PRO A 22 18.59 4.25 0.25
C PRO A 22 17.54 4.24 1.38
N GLU A 23 16.99 5.40 1.72
CA GLU A 23 15.88 5.54 2.67
C GLU A 23 14.61 4.79 2.23
N ALA A 24 14.22 4.88 0.95
CA ALA A 24 13.08 4.16 0.41
C ALA A 24 13.31 2.64 0.42
N VAL A 25 14.54 2.19 0.17
CA VAL A 25 14.89 0.77 0.25
C VAL A 25 14.76 0.26 1.69
N GLU A 26 15.36 0.96 2.65
CA GLU A 26 15.26 0.59 4.08
C GLU A 26 13.81 0.57 4.57
N LEU A 27 13.05 1.61 4.23
CA LEU A 27 11.64 1.68 4.59
C LEU A 27 10.84 0.53 3.96
N SER A 28 11.18 0.14 2.72
CA SER A 28 10.55 -1.02 2.07
C SER A 28 10.84 -2.34 2.83
N HIS A 29 12.06 -2.53 3.34
CA HIS A 29 12.41 -3.69 4.16
C HIS A 29 11.64 -3.73 5.48
N ARG A 30 11.47 -2.58 6.13
CA ARG A 30 10.67 -2.46 7.36
C ARG A 30 9.20 -2.77 7.10
N LEU A 31 8.63 -2.27 6.01
CA LEU A 31 7.24 -2.53 5.63
C LEU A 31 7.01 -3.99 5.27
N ARG A 32 7.97 -4.67 4.63
CA ARG A 32 7.88 -6.10 4.31
C ARG A 32 7.70 -7.01 5.53
N LYS A 33 7.99 -6.53 6.75
CA LYS A 33 7.72 -7.25 8.01
C LYS A 33 6.23 -7.28 8.38
N LEU A 34 5.39 -6.49 7.72
CA LEU A 34 3.94 -6.54 7.89
C LEU A 34 3.34 -7.81 7.27
N SER A 35 2.16 -8.20 7.74
CA SER A 35 1.44 -9.31 7.13
C SER A 35 1.16 -9.03 5.65
N ARG A 36 1.15 -10.08 4.82
CA ARG A 36 0.85 -9.96 3.39
C ARG A 36 -0.50 -9.28 3.13
N ARG A 37 -1.50 -9.52 3.98
CA ARG A 37 -2.83 -8.89 3.84
C ARG A 37 -2.77 -7.38 4.14
N THR A 38 -2.00 -6.98 5.16
CA THR A 38 -1.76 -5.56 5.48
C THR A 38 -1.00 -4.87 4.36
N LEU A 39 0.04 -5.52 3.82
CA LEU A 39 0.79 -5.01 2.67
C LEU A 39 -0.09 -4.87 1.44
N GLN A 40 -0.98 -5.82 1.18
CA GLN A 40 -1.90 -5.73 0.05
C GLN A 40 -2.81 -4.51 0.15
N ILE A 41 -3.44 -4.30 1.31
CA ILE A 41 -4.26 -3.11 1.59
C ILE A 41 -3.46 -1.83 1.39
N PHE A 42 -2.24 -1.79 1.96
CA PHE A 42 -1.34 -0.65 1.82
C PHE A 42 -1.00 -0.34 0.36
N LEU A 43 -0.70 -1.36 -0.44
CA LEU A 43 -0.37 -1.19 -1.85
C LEU A 43 -1.58 -0.75 -2.68
N LEU A 44 -2.76 -1.32 -2.43
CA LEU A 44 -4.00 -0.87 -3.08
C LEU A 44 -4.29 0.61 -2.79
N SER A 45 -3.99 1.09 -1.59
CA SER A 45 -4.13 2.51 -1.26
C SER A 45 -3.02 3.39 -1.82
N ARG A 46 -1.75 2.96 -1.82
CA ARG A 46 -0.61 3.82 -2.18
C ARG A 46 -0.19 3.74 -3.64
N VAL A 47 -0.30 2.58 -4.25
CA VAL A 47 0.10 2.35 -5.65
C VAL A 47 -1.09 2.56 -6.58
N ASP A 48 -2.27 2.08 -6.19
CA ASP A 48 -3.48 2.14 -7.02
C ASP A 48 -4.43 3.29 -6.67
N ASP A 49 -4.11 4.07 -5.62
CA ASP A 49 -4.88 5.22 -5.14
C ASP A 49 -6.36 4.90 -4.85
N LEU A 50 -6.66 3.65 -4.47
CA LEU A 50 -8.03 3.24 -4.20
C LEU A 50 -8.53 3.83 -2.86
N PRO A 51 -9.78 4.32 -2.81
CA PRO A 51 -10.38 4.77 -1.58
C PRO A 51 -10.66 3.58 -0.64
N TYR A 52 -10.75 3.83 0.66
CA TYR A 52 -10.84 2.76 1.66
C TYR A 52 -12.09 1.88 1.50
N ALA A 53 -13.20 2.44 1.02
CA ALA A 53 -14.42 1.69 0.70
C ALA A 53 -14.18 0.66 -0.42
N ASP A 54 -13.49 1.05 -1.49
CA ASP A 54 -13.20 0.15 -2.61
C ASP A 54 -12.19 -0.93 -2.23
N ILE A 55 -11.21 -0.58 -1.38
CA ILE A 55 -10.29 -1.57 -0.82
C ILE A 55 -11.03 -2.58 0.06
N ALA A 56 -11.95 -2.09 0.91
CA ALA A 56 -12.78 -2.93 1.77
C ALA A 56 -13.60 -3.93 0.94
N LEU A 57 -14.26 -3.46 -0.11
CA LEU A 57 -14.99 -4.29 -1.08
C LEU A 57 -14.07 -5.28 -1.81
N PHE A 58 -12.91 -4.83 -2.29
CA PHE A 58 -11.96 -5.67 -3.00
C PHE A 58 -11.40 -6.80 -2.11
N MET A 59 -11.12 -6.47 -0.85
CA MET A 59 -10.50 -7.38 0.13
C MET A 59 -11.51 -8.23 0.89
N ASP A 60 -12.81 -7.96 0.75
CA ASP A 60 -13.90 -8.59 1.51
C ASP A 60 -13.67 -8.40 3.04
N VAL A 61 -13.54 -7.14 3.46
CA VAL A 61 -13.32 -6.73 4.87
C VAL A 61 -14.02 -5.41 5.19
N GLU A 62 -14.24 -5.16 6.48
CA GLU A 62 -14.68 -3.86 6.98
C GLU A 62 -13.66 -2.72 6.77
N VAL A 63 -14.16 -1.49 6.55
CA VAL A 63 -13.33 -0.27 6.43
C VAL A 63 -12.43 -0.07 7.65
N ALA A 64 -12.92 -0.35 8.86
CA ALA A 64 -12.12 -0.30 10.09
C ALA A 64 -10.89 -1.22 10.04
N ARG A 65 -10.94 -2.32 9.27
CA ARG A 65 -9.78 -3.20 9.07
C ARG A 65 -8.78 -2.61 8.07
N VAL A 66 -9.25 -1.88 7.06
CA VAL A 66 -8.41 -1.09 6.14
C VAL A 66 -7.67 -0.01 6.93
N GLU A 67 -8.38 0.78 7.74
CA GLU A 67 -7.76 1.80 8.59
C GLU A 67 -6.71 1.21 9.53
N ARG A 68 -7.02 0.11 10.23
CA ARG A 68 -6.03 -0.58 11.08
C ARG A 68 -4.79 -1.01 10.31
N ALA A 69 -4.94 -1.46 9.06
CA ALA A 69 -3.82 -1.83 8.21
C ALA A 69 -2.96 -0.61 7.83
N MET A 70 -3.60 0.50 7.45
CA MET A 70 -2.91 1.74 7.12
C MET A 70 -2.19 2.36 8.32
N ARG A 71 -2.80 2.33 9.52
CA ARG A 71 -2.14 2.75 10.77
C ARG A 71 -0.91 1.90 11.09
N ARG A 72 -0.98 0.59 10.85
CA ARG A 72 0.19 -0.30 11.04
C ARG A 72 1.31 0.00 10.04
N ALA A 73 0.98 0.35 8.80
CA ALA A 73 1.96 0.78 7.81
C ALA A 73 2.65 2.09 8.23
N LEU A 74 1.87 3.09 8.63
CA LEU A 74 2.37 4.38 9.11
C LEU A 74 3.23 4.21 10.38
N GLY A 75 2.76 3.45 11.36
CA GLY A 75 3.52 3.15 12.58
C GLY A 75 4.83 2.37 12.32
N LYS A 76 4.86 1.50 11.31
CA LYS A 76 6.11 0.82 10.91
C LYS A 76 7.11 1.73 10.22
N ALA A 77 6.67 2.85 9.66
CA ALA A 77 7.52 3.84 9.02
C ALA A 77 8.17 4.79 10.04
N HIS A 78 7.42 5.16 11.08
CA HIS A 78 7.90 5.98 12.17
C HIS A 78 9.10 5.37 12.91
N VAL A 79 10.03 6.24 13.32
CA VAL A 79 11.15 5.92 14.21
C VAL A 79 11.11 6.93 15.34
N TYR A 80 10.48 6.60 16.46
CA TYR A 80 10.51 7.45 17.67
C TYR A 80 10.93 6.63 18.88
N ALA A 81 11.68 7.29 19.78
CA ALA A 81 11.94 6.80 21.13
C ALA A 81 10.63 6.89 21.93
N GLY A 82 10.31 5.85 22.72
CA GLY A 82 9.03 5.75 23.44
C GLY A 82 8.76 6.90 24.44
N GLY A 83 7.51 7.00 24.92
CA GLY A 83 7.06 8.00 25.89
C GLY A 83 5.82 8.78 25.42
N LYS A 84 5.46 9.87 26.11
CA LYS A 84 4.28 10.72 25.81
C LYS A 84 4.22 11.21 24.34
N SER A 85 5.37 11.45 23.73
CA SER A 85 5.48 11.82 22.31
C SER A 85 4.95 10.70 21.38
N SER A 86 5.18 9.43 21.75
CA SER A 86 4.67 8.27 21.01
C SER A 86 3.14 8.20 21.05
N ASP A 87 2.52 8.50 22.19
CA ASP A 87 1.06 8.44 22.34
C ASP A 87 0.37 9.52 21.50
N ILE A 88 0.93 10.74 21.49
CA ILE A 88 0.44 11.84 20.65
C ILE A 88 0.63 11.50 19.17
N GLN A 89 1.77 10.91 18.81
CA GLN A 89 2.03 10.50 17.43
C GLN A 89 1.09 9.37 16.96
N ASP A 90 0.74 8.44 17.85
CA ASP A 90 -0.23 7.40 17.57
C ASP A 90 -1.63 7.98 17.37
N GLN A 91 -2.04 8.96 18.18
CA GLN A 91 -3.28 9.71 17.98
C GLN A 91 -3.28 10.45 16.64
N ALA A 92 -2.19 11.17 16.32
CA ALA A 92 -2.03 11.85 15.05
C ALA A 92 -2.12 10.89 13.86
N SER A 93 -1.49 9.72 13.95
CA SER A 93 -1.55 8.67 12.93
C SER A 93 -2.96 8.11 12.76
N ARG A 94 -3.73 7.99 13.85
CA ARG A 94 -5.13 7.58 13.82
C ARG A 94 -5.99 8.60 13.10
N TRP A 95 -5.89 9.88 13.49
CA TRP A 95 -6.63 10.96 12.83
C TRP A 95 -6.27 11.07 11.35
N TYR A 96 -4.99 11.05 11.02
CA TYR A 96 -4.54 11.16 9.64
C TYR A 96 -5.14 10.05 8.75
N VAL A 97 -5.08 8.78 9.20
CA VAL A 97 -5.64 7.66 8.44
C VAL A 97 -7.16 7.74 8.35
N HIS A 98 -7.83 8.04 9.46
CA HIS A 98 -9.30 8.08 9.51
C HIS A 98 -9.87 9.15 8.57
N LEU A 99 -9.25 10.34 8.52
CA LEU A 99 -9.68 11.44 7.66
C LEU A 99 -9.48 11.19 6.15
N GLN A 100 -8.72 10.15 5.75
CA GLN A 100 -8.63 9.72 4.35
C GLN A 100 -9.90 8.98 3.90
N SER A 101 -10.71 8.48 4.84
CA SER A 101 -11.96 7.82 4.52
C SER A 101 -13.05 8.86 4.22
N PRO A 102 -13.78 8.74 3.10
CA PRO A 102 -14.97 9.56 2.85
C PRO A 102 -16.06 9.39 3.92
N ALA A 103 -16.01 8.28 4.68
CA ALA A 103 -16.97 7.98 5.73
C ALA A 103 -16.78 8.82 7.02
N ALA A 104 -15.70 9.61 7.13
CA ALA A 104 -15.48 10.48 8.28
C ALA A 104 -16.58 11.54 8.38
N THR A 105 -17.40 11.42 9.41
CA THR A 105 -18.59 12.21 9.71
C THR A 105 -18.24 13.66 10.07
N ALA A 106 -19.23 14.56 10.00
CA ALA A 106 -19.06 15.95 10.43
C ALA A 106 -18.68 16.04 11.92
N SER A 107 -19.26 15.19 12.77
CA SER A 107 -18.92 15.09 14.20
C SER A 107 -17.46 14.72 14.42
N GLU A 108 -16.95 13.70 13.74
CA GLU A 108 -15.53 13.28 13.85
C GLU A 108 -14.58 14.38 13.38
N ARG A 109 -14.97 15.20 12.40
CA ARG A 109 -14.18 16.36 11.95
C ARG A 109 -14.14 17.49 12.99
N ILE A 110 -15.21 17.66 13.77
CA ILE A 110 -15.25 18.61 14.89
C ILE A 110 -14.37 18.08 16.04
N GLU A 111 -14.47 16.80 16.38
CA GLU A 111 -13.60 16.16 17.37
C GLU A 111 -12.12 16.27 17.00
N PHE A 112 -11.79 16.06 15.72
CA PHE A 112 -10.44 16.27 15.21
C PHE A 112 -9.97 17.71 15.40
N ARG A 113 -10.84 18.70 15.14
CA ARG A 113 -10.51 20.11 15.34
C ARG A 113 -10.23 20.40 16.81
N HIS A 114 -11.10 19.95 17.71
CA HIS A 114 -10.87 20.10 19.14
C HIS A 114 -9.58 19.44 19.61
N TRP A 115 -9.27 18.26 19.07
CA TRP A 115 -7.99 17.61 19.34
C TRP A 115 -6.82 18.47 18.84
N LEU A 116 -6.86 19.00 17.62
CA LEU A 116 -5.79 19.86 17.09
C LEU A 116 -5.57 21.13 17.94
N ASP A 117 -6.65 21.76 18.40
CA ASP A 117 -6.59 23.04 19.11
C ASP A 117 -6.16 22.89 20.59
N ALA A 118 -6.15 21.65 21.13
CA ALA A 118 -5.84 21.39 22.53
C ALA A 118 -4.35 21.57 22.90
N ASP A 119 -3.43 21.32 21.97
CA ASP A 119 -1.98 21.41 22.21
C ASP A 119 -1.21 21.60 20.89
N ALA A 120 -0.24 22.50 20.84
CA ALA A 120 0.64 22.68 19.68
C ALA A 120 1.41 21.40 19.29
N ALA A 121 1.67 20.51 20.25
CA ALA A 121 2.28 19.20 20.00
C ALA A 121 1.40 18.31 19.10
N HIS A 122 0.07 18.46 19.14
CA HIS A 122 -0.85 17.69 18.30
C HIS A 122 -0.71 18.07 16.83
N LEU A 123 -0.61 19.38 16.52
CA LEU A 123 -0.37 19.86 15.16
C LEU A 123 0.96 19.34 14.61
N SER A 124 2.03 19.43 15.39
CA SER A 124 3.36 18.94 15.00
C SER A 124 3.33 17.43 14.70
N ALA A 125 2.69 16.65 15.56
CA ALA A 125 2.54 15.21 15.35
C ALA A 125 1.70 14.86 14.11
N PHE A 126 0.65 15.65 13.84
CA PHE A 126 -0.20 15.49 12.64
C PHE A 126 0.56 15.80 11.35
N GLN A 127 1.29 16.93 11.31
CA GLN A 127 2.15 17.28 10.17
C GLN A 127 3.25 16.23 9.95
N ASN A 128 3.77 15.66 11.02
CA ASN A 128 4.74 14.58 10.94
C ASN A 128 4.13 13.30 10.34
N SER A 129 2.90 12.91 10.74
CA SER A 129 2.16 11.82 10.10
C SER A 129 1.99 12.04 8.60
N GLU A 130 1.68 13.27 8.18
CA GLU A 130 1.56 13.62 6.76
C GLU A 130 2.90 13.48 6.02
N ARG A 131 4.00 13.97 6.60
CA ARG A 131 5.34 13.84 6.00
C ARG A 131 5.71 12.38 5.79
N VAL A 132 5.53 11.55 6.81
CA VAL A 132 5.83 10.12 6.73
C VAL A 132 4.91 9.42 5.72
N TRP A 133 3.63 9.81 5.66
CA TRP A 133 2.72 9.30 4.64
C TRP A 133 3.19 9.56 3.21
N ARG A 134 3.71 10.76 2.93
CA ARG A 134 4.30 11.09 1.62
C ARG A 134 5.54 10.25 1.33
N GLN A 135 6.41 10.06 2.33
CA GLN A 135 7.62 9.22 2.21
C GLN A 135 7.29 7.75 1.89
N LEU A 136 6.10 7.26 2.26
CA LEU A 136 5.67 5.89 1.98
C LEU A 136 5.39 5.60 0.50
N GLN A 137 5.32 6.61 -0.38
CA GLN A 137 5.03 6.40 -1.80
C GLN A 137 6.13 5.61 -2.52
N ALA A 138 7.38 6.05 -2.37
CA ALA A 138 8.53 5.41 -3.00
C ALA A 138 8.67 3.91 -2.59
N PRO A 139 8.66 3.53 -1.30
CA PRO A 139 8.73 2.13 -0.92
C PRO A 139 7.49 1.33 -1.33
N ALA A 140 6.31 1.94 -1.40
CA ALA A 140 5.11 1.26 -1.90
C ALA A 140 5.30 0.84 -3.37
N LEU A 141 5.84 1.72 -4.22
CA LEU A 141 6.15 1.39 -5.62
C LEU A 141 7.18 0.26 -5.74
N LEU A 142 8.20 0.25 -4.88
CA LEU A 142 9.21 -0.83 -4.85
C LEU A 142 8.61 -2.20 -4.49
N ILE A 143 7.74 -2.24 -3.47
CA ILE A 143 7.09 -3.48 -3.04
C ILE A 143 6.02 -3.91 -4.07
N GLY A 144 5.32 -2.93 -4.64
CA GLY A 144 4.22 -3.11 -5.58
C GLY A 144 4.63 -3.46 -7.00
N ALA A 145 5.91 -3.34 -7.37
CA ALA A 145 6.41 -3.50 -8.75
C ALA A 145 6.01 -4.82 -9.44
N SER A 146 5.82 -5.90 -8.69
CA SER A 146 5.39 -7.19 -9.25
C SER A 146 3.88 -7.33 -9.47
N GLY A 147 3.07 -6.33 -9.08
CA GLY A 147 1.62 -6.30 -9.29
C GLY A 147 0.81 -7.34 -8.50
N TRP A 148 1.45 -8.12 -7.62
CA TRP A 148 0.78 -9.20 -6.88
C TRP A 148 -0.39 -8.72 -6.03
N HIS A 149 -0.39 -7.46 -5.58
CA HIS A 149 -1.40 -6.86 -4.72
C HIS A 149 -2.76 -6.72 -5.41
N ARG A 150 -2.80 -6.66 -6.75
CA ARG A 150 -4.03 -6.60 -7.54
C ARG A 150 -4.72 -7.96 -7.70
N ARG A 151 -4.08 -9.07 -7.32
CA ARG A 151 -4.64 -10.41 -7.50
C ARG A 151 -5.61 -10.76 -6.37
N LYS A 152 -6.85 -11.14 -6.74
CA LYS A 152 -7.82 -11.71 -5.79
C LYS A 152 -7.43 -13.15 -5.43
N ARG A 153 -7.22 -13.41 -4.12
CA ARG A 153 -6.80 -14.74 -3.62
C ARG A 153 -7.75 -15.87 -4.01
N ARG A 154 -9.07 -15.62 -4.05
CA ARG A 154 -10.08 -16.63 -4.41
C ARG A 154 -9.94 -17.11 -5.85
N VAL A 155 -9.65 -16.21 -6.80
CA VAL A 155 -9.44 -16.56 -8.21
C VAL A 155 -8.21 -17.46 -8.36
N TYR A 156 -7.12 -17.13 -7.66
CA TYR A 156 -5.91 -17.95 -7.67
C TYR A 156 -6.13 -19.34 -7.07
N LEU A 157 -6.84 -19.44 -5.93
CA LEU A 157 -7.16 -20.73 -5.32
C LEU A 157 -8.10 -21.56 -6.19
N ALA A 158 -9.12 -20.96 -6.79
CA ALA A 158 -10.02 -21.65 -7.73
C ALA A 158 -9.25 -22.20 -8.94
N TRP A 159 -8.31 -21.42 -9.48
CA TRP A 159 -7.44 -21.86 -10.56
C TRP A 159 -6.55 -23.03 -10.15
N CYS A 160 -5.92 -22.97 -8.97
CA CYS A 160 -5.11 -24.08 -8.45
C CYS A 160 -5.93 -25.36 -8.23
N LEU A 161 -7.15 -25.24 -7.72
CA LEU A 161 -8.04 -26.39 -7.54
C LEU A 161 -8.47 -26.99 -8.88
N LEU A 162 -8.80 -26.15 -9.87
CA LEU A 162 -9.11 -26.60 -11.22
C LEU A 162 -7.91 -27.30 -11.88
N SER A 163 -6.71 -26.75 -11.76
CA SER A 163 -5.51 -27.38 -12.29
C SER A 163 -5.19 -28.70 -11.60
N ALA A 164 -5.33 -28.76 -10.26
CA ALA A 164 -5.11 -30.01 -9.52
C ALA A 164 -6.12 -31.08 -9.94
N PHE A 165 -7.39 -30.71 -10.08
CA PHE A 165 -8.45 -31.60 -10.58
C PHE A 165 -8.14 -32.12 -11.99
N ALA A 166 -7.74 -31.24 -12.92
CA ALA A 166 -7.36 -31.64 -14.27
C ALA A 166 -6.14 -32.57 -14.30
N CYS A 167 -5.12 -32.30 -13.47
CA CYS A 167 -3.96 -33.18 -13.32
C CYS A 167 -4.36 -34.56 -12.77
N SER A 168 -5.26 -34.61 -11.79
CA SER A 168 -5.79 -35.87 -11.26
C SER A 168 -6.55 -36.66 -12.33
N LEU A 169 -7.34 -36.00 -13.18
CA LEU A 169 -8.05 -36.65 -14.29
C LEU A 169 -7.09 -37.24 -15.33
N MET A 170 -6.01 -36.53 -15.70
CA MET A 170 -4.99 -37.08 -16.61
C MET A 170 -4.31 -38.32 -16.02
N VAL A 171 -3.94 -38.29 -14.73
CA VAL A 171 -3.32 -39.44 -14.06
C VAL A 171 -4.26 -40.65 -14.02
N THR A 172 -5.56 -40.43 -13.80
CA THR A 172 -6.54 -41.53 -13.85
C THR A 172 -6.79 -42.05 -15.25
N ALA A 173 -6.69 -41.22 -16.30
CA ALA A 173 -6.86 -41.67 -17.69
C ALA A 173 -5.70 -42.57 -18.16
N GLU A 174 -4.46 -42.24 -17.77
CA GLU A 174 -3.28 -43.08 -18.02
C GLU A 174 -3.31 -44.41 -17.24
N ALA A 175 -3.92 -44.44 -16.05
CA ALA A 175 -3.99 -45.66 -15.23
C ALA A 175 -5.07 -46.67 -15.67
N ILE A 176 -5.97 -46.27 -16.59
CA ILE A 176 -7.09 -47.10 -17.08
C ILE A 176 -6.86 -47.58 -18.53
N SER A 177 -5.81 -47.09 -19.20
CA SER A 177 -5.36 -47.57 -20.52
C SER A 177 -4.28 -48.64 -20.41
#